data_AF-A0AAV3JRK3-F1
#
_entry.id   AF-A0AAV3JRK3-F1
#
_cell.length_a   1.000
_cell.length_b   1.000
_cell.length_c   1.000
_cell.angle_alpha   90.00
_cell.angle_beta   90.00
_cell.angle_gamma   90.00
#
_symmetry.space_group_name_H-M   'P 1'
#
loop_
_entity.id
_entity.type
_entity.pdbx_description
1 polymer ?
#
loop_
_entity_poly.entity_id
_entity_poly.type
_entity_poly.pdbx_seq_one_letter_code
_entity_poly.pdbx_strand_id
1 'polypeptide(L)'
;MVTPLQSLRLPIGHPLVEILCKLSLESKNKDKDKPAFNEESPIHFKKEVSEEDKIKFKQALRVLHAIVNNEASLRYLSDKNQKFIEDLAQAEKITNELVEKTLEIVSYSDVDVDFEAFKNTMLKVDFKAVGLKSYSQSQLLDLDGGYWDLEVPRSSKESVTFRFDNLPKDPNGKEENFYARSSLKDLRKNGIVAIDFGTKSTTAIYMGEGGRYCLLSIGGDMDAESLEKYENPTIVEFRHKEKFLKDYNALSHRPFTKHNDMEVAHESQKEFVDHKTKGNDSYRFFSKLKQWAGADEKQNFRDYKEDFSLESFAHCTDFNPIEIYAYYIGRCINNMHNGVFLKYFLSYPIKYEKHQAKKIRESFEKGLKKSLPRHVFDDDKTAKNFKVELRASEPCAYAISTLKSYGFDKTAKLDKPIYYGVFDFGGGTTDFDFGKWEKSANPKFAYKMTHFSSGGDKYLGGENLLELLAFEAYAQNFQTLKEKDIVIAKPNYDGINEQRFGSFMKNPEKCA
;
A
#
# COMPACT_ATOMS: atom_id res chain seq x y z
N MET A 1 11.63 3.79 26.43
CA MET A 1 10.78 4.89 26.93
C MET A 1 10.11 5.58 25.75
N VAL A 2 9.01 6.28 25.97
CA VAL A 2 8.37 7.14 24.96
C VAL A 2 9.00 8.53 25.10
N THR A 3 9.33 9.19 24.00
CA THR A 3 10.08 10.45 24.03
C THR A 3 9.14 11.63 23.79
N PRO A 4 9.01 12.58 24.72
CA PRO A 4 8.25 13.80 24.48
C PRO A 4 8.94 14.63 23.39
N LEU A 5 8.15 15.16 22.46
CA LEU A 5 8.57 15.96 21.34
C LEU A 5 7.99 17.37 21.48
N GLN A 6 8.83 18.33 21.85
CA GLN A 6 8.56 19.76 21.69
C GLN A 6 8.95 20.25 20.29
N SER A 7 9.78 19.48 19.59
CA SER A 7 10.20 19.75 18.22
C SER A 7 10.46 18.44 17.48
N LEU A 8 10.30 18.44 16.17
CA LEU A 8 10.61 17.32 15.29
C LEU A 8 11.67 17.74 14.28
N ARG A 9 12.85 17.12 14.36
CA ARG A 9 13.94 17.34 13.41
C ARG A 9 13.93 16.27 12.33
N LEU A 10 13.85 16.68 11.07
CA LEU A 10 13.73 15.79 9.91
C LEU A 10 14.84 16.04 8.89
N PRO A 11 15.36 15.02 8.20
CA PRO A 11 16.12 15.22 6.98
C PRO A 11 15.32 16.03 5.97
N ILE A 12 15.95 16.96 5.26
CA ILE A 12 15.26 17.93 4.39
C ILE A 12 14.47 17.26 3.25
N GLY A 13 14.93 16.11 2.78
CA GLY A 13 14.26 15.30 1.76
C GLY A 13 13.16 14.37 2.29
N HIS A 14 12.88 14.37 3.59
CA HIS A 14 11.84 13.52 4.16
C HIS A 14 10.44 14.01 3.74
N PRO A 15 9.51 13.16 3.27
CA PRO A 15 8.21 13.61 2.74
C PRO A 15 7.35 14.39 3.74
N LEU A 16 7.48 14.09 5.03
CA LEU A 16 6.80 14.83 6.09
C LEU A 16 7.20 16.32 6.12
N VAL A 17 8.42 16.70 5.68
CA VAL A 17 8.85 18.11 5.57
C VAL A 17 7.88 18.90 4.70
N GLU A 18 7.45 18.34 3.56
CA GLU A 18 6.48 18.99 2.68
C GLU A 18 5.15 19.24 3.36
N ILE A 19 4.66 18.22 4.07
CA ILE A 19 3.38 18.26 4.77
C ILE A 19 3.44 19.34 5.85
N LEU A 20 4.51 19.38 6.64
CA LEU A 20 4.68 20.33 7.73
C LEU A 20 4.88 21.76 7.25
N CYS A 21 5.61 21.97 6.14
CA CYS A 21 5.71 23.29 5.51
C CYS A 21 4.34 23.80 5.03
N LYS A 22 3.50 22.92 4.45
CA LYS A 22 2.13 23.27 4.06
C LYS A 22 1.26 23.65 5.27
N LEU A 23 1.34 22.87 6.36
CA LEU A 23 0.61 23.20 7.60
C LEU A 23 1.06 24.52 8.21
N SER A 24 2.36 24.82 8.20
CA SER A 24 2.90 26.10 8.68
C SER A 24 2.33 27.29 7.88
N LEU A 25 2.19 27.14 6.56
CA LEU A 25 1.60 28.16 5.66
C LEU A 25 0.08 28.30 5.75
N GLU A 26 -0.62 27.28 6.24
CA GLU A 26 -2.07 27.29 6.48
C GLU A 26 -2.46 27.95 7.81
N SER A 27 -1.47 28.24 8.68
CA SER A 27 -1.67 28.87 9.98
C SER A 27 -2.20 30.31 9.87
N LYS A 28 -2.84 30.80 10.93
CA LYS A 28 -3.56 32.09 10.97
C LYS A 28 -2.64 33.33 10.85
N ASN A 29 -1.33 33.17 10.94
CA ASN A 29 -0.33 34.25 10.95
C ASN A 29 0.30 34.44 9.56
N LYS A 30 -0.53 34.54 8.53
CA LYS A 30 -0.08 34.68 7.14
C LYS A 30 0.04 36.15 6.76
N ASP A 31 1.27 36.60 6.57
CA ASP A 31 1.57 37.89 5.96
C ASP A 31 1.39 37.76 4.42
N LYS A 32 0.34 38.39 3.87
CA LYS A 32 -0.03 38.24 2.44
C LYS A 32 0.81 39.10 1.50
N ASP A 33 1.63 39.99 2.04
CA ASP A 33 2.32 41.03 1.28
C ASP A 33 3.82 40.74 1.05
N LYS A 34 4.33 39.58 1.50
CA LYS A 34 5.73 39.17 1.27
C LYS A 34 5.90 38.39 -0.04
N PRO A 35 7.01 38.60 -0.77
CA PRO A 35 7.23 37.96 -2.07
C PRO A 35 7.21 36.43 -1.95
N ALA A 36 6.39 35.80 -2.80
CA ALA A 36 6.26 34.35 -2.89
C ALA A 36 7.48 33.74 -3.61
N PHE A 37 8.59 33.57 -2.90
CA PHE A 37 9.68 32.72 -3.38
C PHE A 37 9.31 31.26 -3.13
N ASN A 38 8.69 30.60 -4.10
CA ASN A 38 8.26 29.20 -3.98
C ASN A 38 9.11 28.27 -4.87
N GLU A 39 9.12 26.97 -4.53
CA GLU A 39 9.87 25.94 -5.28
C GLU A 39 9.43 25.79 -6.75
N GLU A 40 8.23 26.29 -7.10
CA GLU A 40 7.65 26.24 -8.44
C GLU A 40 8.15 27.36 -9.37
N SER A 41 8.83 28.36 -8.81
CA SER A 41 9.43 29.44 -9.59
C SER A 41 10.59 28.90 -10.45
N PRO A 42 10.77 29.37 -11.69
CA PRO A 42 11.91 28.95 -12.52
C PRO A 42 13.24 29.35 -11.86
N ILE A 43 14.03 28.36 -11.46
CA ILE A 43 15.36 28.57 -10.85
C ILE A 43 16.44 28.28 -11.89
N HIS A 44 17.28 29.28 -12.16
CA HIS A 44 18.43 29.14 -13.05
C HIS A 44 19.68 28.77 -12.23
N PHE A 45 20.17 27.55 -12.38
CA PHE A 45 21.42 27.11 -11.75
C PHE A 45 22.62 27.35 -12.65
N LYS A 46 23.79 27.65 -12.07
CA LYS A 46 25.05 27.55 -12.80
C LYS A 46 25.34 26.09 -13.19
N LYS A 47 26.12 25.90 -14.26
CA LYS A 47 26.49 24.58 -14.80
C LYS A 47 27.25 23.70 -13.80
N GLU A 48 27.93 24.32 -12.84
CA GLU A 48 28.73 23.66 -11.79
C GLU A 48 27.91 23.04 -10.66
N VAL A 49 26.61 23.35 -10.56
CA VAL A 49 25.73 22.80 -9.52
C VAL A 49 25.29 21.40 -9.91
N SER A 50 25.50 20.42 -9.03
CA SER A 50 25.12 19.03 -9.25
C SER A 50 23.59 18.84 -9.24
N GLU A 51 23.07 17.78 -9.87
CA GLU A 51 21.62 17.50 -9.81
C GLU A 51 21.14 17.19 -8.38
N GLU A 52 21.98 16.57 -7.56
CA GLU A 52 21.69 16.32 -6.15
C GLU A 52 21.52 17.63 -5.38
N ASP A 53 22.43 18.59 -5.57
CA ASP A 53 22.39 19.90 -4.91
C ASP A 53 21.20 20.74 -5.40
N LYS A 54 20.82 20.62 -6.67
CA LYS A 54 19.59 21.25 -7.20
C LYS A 54 18.35 20.74 -6.48
N ILE A 55 18.26 19.43 -6.24
CA ILE A 55 17.13 18.82 -5.52
C ILE A 55 17.10 19.28 -4.06
N LYS A 56 18.25 19.21 -3.36
CA LYS A 56 18.38 19.65 -1.97
C LYS A 56 18.04 21.14 -1.82
N PHE A 57 18.52 21.97 -2.74
CA PHE A 57 18.23 23.41 -2.75
C PHE A 57 16.73 23.66 -2.91
N LYS A 58 16.04 23.00 -3.84
CA LYS A 58 14.58 23.11 -3.99
C LYS A 58 13.82 22.73 -2.72
N GLN A 59 14.24 21.66 -2.05
CA GLN A 59 13.68 21.26 -0.76
C GLN A 59 13.94 22.32 0.33
N ALA A 60 15.13 22.93 0.36
CA ALA A 60 15.47 24.01 1.27
C ALA A 60 14.65 25.29 1.01
N LEU A 61 14.41 25.62 -0.25
CA LEU A 61 13.57 26.76 -0.61
C LEU A 61 12.14 26.60 -0.13
N ARG A 62 11.58 25.40 -0.20
CA ARG A 62 10.26 25.10 0.37
C ARG A 62 10.22 25.39 1.87
N VAL A 63 11.28 25.04 2.59
CA VAL A 63 11.40 25.34 4.03
C VAL A 63 11.54 26.84 4.27
N LEU A 64 12.44 27.53 3.56
CA LEU A 64 12.59 28.98 3.68
C LEU A 64 11.28 29.72 3.38
N HIS A 65 10.53 29.26 2.38
CA HIS A 65 9.21 29.81 2.06
C HIS A 65 8.24 29.70 3.24
N ALA A 66 8.23 28.56 3.95
CA ALA A 66 7.44 28.40 5.17
C ALA A 66 7.92 29.34 6.29
N ILE A 67 9.24 29.50 6.47
CA ILE A 67 9.82 30.38 7.49
C ILE A 67 9.45 31.86 7.26
N VAL A 68 9.63 32.36 6.04
CA VAL A 68 9.43 33.79 5.74
C VAL A 68 7.97 34.20 5.78
N ASN A 69 7.06 33.29 5.46
CA ASN A 69 5.62 33.54 5.38
C ASN A 69 4.85 33.16 6.66
N ASN A 70 5.56 32.81 7.73
CA ASN A 70 4.99 32.54 9.05
C ASN A 70 5.65 33.47 10.09
N GLU A 71 4.88 34.42 10.64
CA GLU A 71 5.39 35.39 11.62
C GLU A 71 6.00 34.76 12.88
N ALA A 72 5.51 33.60 13.30
CA ALA A 72 6.07 32.87 14.44
C ALA A 72 7.45 32.28 14.09
N SER A 73 7.63 31.82 12.85
CA SER A 73 8.90 31.28 12.36
C SER A 73 9.98 32.36 12.19
N LEU A 74 9.59 33.59 11.82
CA LEU A 74 10.52 34.72 11.65
C LEU A 74 11.31 35.05 12.92
N ARG A 75 10.76 34.75 14.11
CA ARG A 75 11.43 34.98 15.40
C ARG A 75 12.72 34.17 15.55
N TYR A 76 12.86 33.11 14.76
CA TYR A 76 14.03 32.24 14.73
C TYR A 76 15.06 32.65 13.68
N LEU A 77 14.78 33.68 12.89
CA LEU A 77 15.64 34.16 11.82
C LEU A 77 16.34 35.47 12.22
N SER A 78 17.66 35.55 11.99
CA SER A 78 18.40 36.81 12.20
C SER A 78 18.18 37.80 11.05
N ASP A 79 18.29 39.10 11.32
CA ASP A 79 18.20 40.16 10.30
C ASP A 79 19.16 39.92 9.11
N LYS A 80 20.36 39.40 9.39
CA LYS A 80 21.36 39.04 8.37
C LYS A 80 20.84 37.92 7.45
N ASN A 81 20.16 36.92 8.01
CA ASN A 81 19.61 35.81 7.25
C ASN A 81 18.36 36.24 6.49
N GLN A 82 17.53 37.12 7.06
CA GLN A 82 16.39 37.69 6.35
C GLN A 82 16.86 38.45 5.10
N LYS A 83 17.86 39.32 5.24
CA LYS A 83 18.47 40.01 4.10
C LYS A 83 19.05 39.03 3.07
N PHE A 84 19.70 37.96 3.51
CA PHE A 84 20.20 36.93 2.59
C PHE A 84 19.06 36.27 1.80
N ILE A 85 17.91 35.98 2.41
CA ILE A 85 16.78 35.37 1.70
C ILE A 85 16.18 36.36 0.69
N GLU A 86 16.12 37.65 1.03
CA GLU A 86 15.70 38.71 0.10
C GLU A 86 16.66 38.83 -1.10
N ASP A 87 17.98 38.80 -0.85
CA ASP A 87 19.01 38.78 -1.90
C ASP A 87 18.92 37.50 -2.76
N LEU A 88 18.65 36.35 -2.12
CA LEU A 88 18.48 35.06 -2.79
C LEU A 88 17.28 35.07 -3.73
N ALA A 89 16.18 35.74 -3.34
CA ALA A 89 14.99 35.88 -4.18
C ALA A 89 15.23 36.71 -5.45
N GLN A 90 16.24 37.57 -5.44
CA GLN A 90 16.64 38.42 -6.58
C GLN A 90 17.81 37.83 -7.39
N ALA A 91 18.37 36.69 -6.97
CA ALA A 91 19.55 36.12 -7.59
C ALA A 91 19.24 35.59 -9.01
N GLU A 92 19.91 36.13 -10.03
CA GLU A 92 19.75 35.68 -11.42
C GLU A 92 20.19 34.23 -11.64
N LYS A 93 21.22 33.77 -10.91
CA LYS A 93 21.77 32.41 -10.99
C LYS A 93 22.18 31.87 -9.63
N ILE A 94 21.81 30.62 -9.37
CA ILE A 94 22.17 29.90 -8.15
C ILE A 94 23.54 29.23 -8.32
N THR A 95 24.45 29.47 -7.37
CA THR A 95 25.80 28.93 -7.28
C THR A 95 25.90 27.88 -6.15
N ASN A 96 26.97 27.08 -6.11
CA ASN A 96 27.20 26.13 -5.01
C ASN A 96 27.26 26.83 -3.65
N GLU A 97 27.89 28.01 -3.57
CA GLU A 97 27.95 28.80 -2.35
C GLU A 97 26.56 29.23 -1.85
N LEU A 98 25.66 29.62 -2.77
CA LEU A 98 24.27 29.93 -2.41
C LEU A 98 23.53 28.68 -1.94
N VAL A 99 23.75 27.52 -2.56
CA VAL A 99 23.14 26.26 -2.12
C VAL A 99 23.60 25.89 -0.72
N GLU A 100 24.91 25.88 -0.46
CA GLU A 100 25.48 25.55 0.84
C GLU A 100 24.96 26.48 1.94
N LYS A 101 24.96 27.79 1.69
CA LYS A 101 24.50 28.79 2.64
C LYS A 101 22.99 28.69 2.92
N THR A 102 22.18 28.38 1.90
CA THR A 102 20.74 28.13 2.06
C THR A 102 20.49 26.89 2.92
N LEU A 103 21.20 25.79 2.67
CA LEU A 103 21.11 24.57 3.47
C LEU A 103 21.57 24.80 4.92
N GLU A 104 22.64 25.58 5.10
CA GLU A 104 23.14 25.97 6.42
C GLU A 104 22.08 26.75 7.19
N ILE A 105 21.46 27.77 6.60
CA ILE A 105 20.39 28.56 7.23
C ILE A 105 19.23 27.67 7.65
N VAL A 106 18.76 26.77 6.78
CA VAL A 106 17.69 25.83 7.11
C VAL A 106 18.09 24.91 8.27
N SER A 107 19.36 24.51 8.37
CA SER A 107 19.83 23.55 9.38
C SER A 107 19.70 24.00 10.84
N TYR A 108 19.70 25.31 11.07
CA TYR A 108 19.57 25.92 12.40
C TYR A 108 18.33 26.81 12.55
N SER A 109 17.54 26.98 11.49
CA SER A 109 16.27 27.71 11.56
C SER A 109 15.14 26.75 11.93
N ASP A 110 14.21 27.25 12.74
CA ASP A 110 13.04 26.49 13.16
C ASP A 110 11.81 26.93 12.36
N VAL A 111 10.97 25.96 12.00
CA VAL A 111 9.66 26.21 11.37
C VAL A 111 8.57 25.99 12.40
N ASP A 112 7.78 27.01 12.68
CA ASP A 112 6.61 26.89 13.54
C ASP A 112 5.48 26.15 12.80
N VAL A 113 4.85 25.21 13.49
CA VAL A 113 3.69 24.44 13.02
C VAL A 113 2.64 24.43 14.10
N ASP A 114 1.41 24.80 13.73
CA ASP A 114 0.26 24.78 14.63
C ASP A 114 0.05 23.36 15.23
N PHE A 115 -0.02 23.30 16.56
CA PHE A 115 -0.13 22.06 17.31
C PHE A 115 -1.37 21.25 16.92
N GLU A 116 -2.53 21.89 16.78
CA GLU A 116 -3.79 21.21 16.43
C GLU A 116 -3.77 20.71 14.99
N ALA A 117 -3.23 21.50 14.05
CA ALA A 117 -3.08 21.11 12.65
C ALA A 117 -2.13 19.91 12.49
N PHE A 118 -1.01 19.91 13.23
CA PHE A 118 -0.10 18.77 13.28
C PHE A 118 -0.78 17.53 13.86
N LYS A 119 -1.41 17.65 15.04
CA LYS A 119 -2.14 16.56 15.71
C LYS A 119 -3.16 15.93 14.77
N ASN A 120 -4.03 16.76 14.18
CA ASN A 120 -5.07 16.29 13.25
C ASN A 120 -4.49 15.61 12.01
N THR A 121 -3.33 16.07 11.52
CA THR A 121 -2.65 15.45 10.39
C THR A 121 -2.08 14.09 10.73
N MET A 122 -1.39 13.98 11.87
CA MET A 122 -0.75 12.73 12.31
C MET A 122 -1.78 11.65 12.66
N LEU A 123 -2.91 12.02 13.29
CA LEU A 123 -3.99 11.07 13.59
C LEU A 123 -4.69 10.52 12.32
N LYS A 124 -4.46 11.12 11.14
CA LYS A 124 -5.07 10.76 9.86
C LYS A 124 -4.11 10.15 8.85
N VAL A 125 -2.88 9.77 9.24
CA VAL A 125 -1.89 9.22 8.28
C VAL A 125 -2.41 7.95 7.61
N ASP A 126 -2.90 6.98 8.38
CA ASP A 126 -3.45 5.73 7.81
C ASP A 126 -4.82 5.91 7.14
N PHE A 127 -5.61 6.89 7.57
CA PHE A 127 -6.82 7.32 6.86
C PHE A 127 -6.48 7.83 5.45
N LYS A 128 -5.50 8.73 5.34
CA LYS A 128 -5.04 9.24 4.04
C LYS A 128 -4.43 8.13 3.20
N ALA A 129 -3.58 7.28 3.78
CA ALA A 129 -2.85 6.26 3.04
C ALA A 129 -3.72 5.13 2.48
N VAL A 130 -4.66 4.61 3.28
CA VAL A 130 -5.42 3.39 2.97
C VAL A 130 -6.87 3.38 3.49
N GLY A 131 -7.44 4.54 3.82
CA GLY A 131 -8.86 4.65 4.20
C GLY A 131 -9.22 4.16 5.62
N LEU A 132 -8.25 3.88 6.49
CA LEU A 132 -8.53 3.44 7.87
C LEU A 132 -9.17 4.54 8.72
N LYS A 133 -9.90 4.17 9.79
CA LYS A 133 -10.43 5.14 10.77
C LYS A 133 -9.29 5.95 11.40
N SER A 134 -9.57 7.23 11.71
CA SER A 134 -8.61 8.10 12.39
C SER A 134 -8.34 7.62 13.80
N TYR A 135 -7.12 7.85 14.29
CA TYR A 135 -6.72 7.48 15.65
C TYR A 135 -7.32 8.44 16.70
N SER A 136 -7.51 7.94 17.92
CA SER A 136 -7.87 8.79 19.07
C SER A 136 -6.71 9.70 19.46
N GLN A 137 -7.01 10.87 20.06
CA GLN A 137 -5.98 11.82 20.48
C GLN A 137 -4.99 11.21 21.49
N SER A 138 -5.45 10.31 22.36
CA SER A 138 -4.62 9.55 23.30
C SER A 138 -3.47 8.81 22.62
N GLN A 139 -3.62 8.41 21.35
CA GLN A 139 -2.55 7.75 20.60
C GLN A 139 -1.31 8.63 20.46
N LEU A 140 -1.47 9.96 20.42
CA LEU A 140 -0.38 10.90 20.20
C LEU A 140 0.04 11.64 21.47
N LEU A 141 -0.89 11.80 22.43
CA LEU A 141 -0.74 12.65 23.61
C LEU A 141 -0.50 11.89 24.92
N ASP A 142 -0.80 10.58 24.99
CA ASP A 142 -0.63 9.80 26.22
C ASP A 142 0.77 9.18 26.32
N LEU A 143 1.26 9.04 27.55
CA LEU A 143 2.56 8.41 27.86
C LEU A 143 2.65 6.95 27.39
N ASP A 144 1.54 6.22 27.41
CA ASP A 144 1.48 4.83 26.95
C ASP A 144 1.21 4.71 25.43
N GLY A 145 0.90 5.83 24.78
CA GLY A 145 0.73 5.94 23.34
C GLY A 145 2.05 6.19 22.62
N GLY A 146 2.01 7.19 21.76
CA GLY A 146 3.06 7.64 20.85
C GLY A 146 2.93 7.08 19.44
N TYR A 147 3.61 7.70 18.48
CA TYR A 147 3.44 7.44 17.04
C TYR A 147 4.73 6.94 16.39
N TRP A 148 4.61 5.94 15.51
CA TRP A 148 5.77 5.31 14.84
C TRP A 148 6.47 6.26 13.87
N ASP A 149 5.69 7.01 13.10
CA ASP A 149 6.21 7.86 12.02
C ASP A 149 6.92 9.14 12.55
N LEU A 150 6.96 9.32 13.88
CA LEU A 150 7.65 10.43 14.57
C LEU A 150 9.00 10.05 15.17
N GLU A 151 9.33 8.76 15.25
CA GLU A 151 10.66 8.32 15.66
C GLU A 151 11.57 8.28 14.43
N VAL A 152 12.32 9.37 14.24
CA VAL A 152 13.18 9.58 13.08
C VAL A 152 14.65 9.54 13.53
N PRO A 153 15.58 8.97 12.73
CA PRO A 153 16.99 8.92 13.09
C PRO A 153 17.57 10.31 13.40
N ARG A 154 18.53 10.36 14.34
CA ARG A 154 19.25 11.58 14.69
C ARG A 154 19.93 12.15 13.44
N SER A 155 19.65 13.41 13.15
CA SER A 155 19.82 14.02 11.82
C SER A 155 21.26 14.40 11.46
N SER A 156 21.51 14.51 10.15
CA SER A 156 22.72 15.10 9.53
C SER A 156 22.67 16.64 9.53
N LYS A 157 23.68 17.29 8.92
CA LYS A 157 23.69 18.74 8.65
C LYS A 157 22.55 19.20 7.71
N GLU A 158 21.93 18.28 6.97
CA GLU A 158 20.87 18.54 5.98
C GLU A 158 19.49 18.23 6.58
N SER A 159 19.09 19.02 7.58
CA SER A 159 17.88 18.79 8.35
C SER A 159 17.12 20.09 8.60
N VAL A 160 15.84 20.00 8.89
CA VAL A 160 15.03 21.11 9.38
C VAL A 160 14.39 20.73 10.71
N THR A 161 14.26 21.69 11.61
CA THR A 161 13.54 21.52 12.87
C THR A 161 12.17 22.16 12.78
N PHE A 162 11.13 21.39 13.07
CA PHE A 162 9.77 21.89 13.23
C PHE A 162 9.46 22.04 14.71
N ARG A 163 8.98 23.20 15.12
CA ARG A 163 8.53 23.48 16.49
C ARG A 163 7.01 23.49 16.57
N PHE A 164 6.54 23.10 17.74
CA PHE A 164 5.13 23.10 18.09
C PHE A 164 4.95 24.12 19.22
N ASP A 165 4.97 25.41 18.88
CA ASP A 165 4.83 26.46 19.88
C ASP A 165 3.34 26.63 20.28
N ASN A 166 3.09 27.22 21.46
CA ASN A 166 1.75 27.37 22.06
C ASN A 166 1.07 26.04 22.43
N LEU A 167 1.84 25.12 23.04
CA LEU A 167 1.30 23.85 23.54
C LEU A 167 0.09 24.11 24.46
N PRO A 168 -1.06 23.45 24.23
CA PRO A 168 -2.16 23.50 25.15
C PRO A 168 -1.69 23.01 26.52
N LYS A 169 -2.18 23.66 27.57
CA LYS A 169 -1.90 23.26 28.95
C LYS A 169 -3.06 22.42 29.45
N ASP A 170 -2.73 21.31 30.09
CA ASP A 170 -3.70 20.52 30.83
C ASP A 170 -4.29 21.33 32.00
N PRO A 171 -5.35 20.84 32.68
CA PRO A 171 -5.93 21.52 33.85
C PRO A 171 -4.94 21.78 35.00
N ASN A 172 -3.78 21.11 35.02
CA ASN A 172 -2.71 21.27 36.00
C ASN A 172 -1.62 22.26 35.53
N GLY A 173 -1.79 22.89 34.37
CA GLY A 173 -0.84 23.85 33.80
C GLY A 173 0.37 23.22 33.09
N LYS A 174 0.37 21.91 32.87
CA LYS A 174 1.44 21.18 32.18
C LYS A 174 1.20 21.19 30.67
N GLU A 175 2.25 21.50 29.90
CA GLU A 175 2.20 21.48 28.44
C GLU A 175 1.94 20.06 27.91
N GLU A 176 0.97 19.94 27.01
CA GLU A 176 0.75 18.74 26.23
C GLU A 176 1.94 18.52 25.27
N ASN A 177 2.46 17.30 25.24
CA ASN A 177 3.57 16.94 24.38
C ASN A 177 3.14 15.86 23.40
N PHE A 178 3.72 15.87 22.20
CA PHE A 178 3.63 14.72 21.31
C PHE A 178 4.62 13.66 21.72
N TYR A 179 4.28 12.41 21.44
CA TYR A 179 5.09 11.28 21.85
C TYR A 179 5.51 10.44 20.64
N ALA A 180 6.82 10.22 20.49
CA ALA A 180 7.35 9.24 19.54
C ALA A 180 7.44 7.85 20.17
N ARG A 181 7.13 6.81 19.39
CA ARG A 181 7.14 5.42 19.86
C ARG A 181 7.78 4.48 18.86
N SER A 182 8.72 3.67 19.35
CA SER A 182 9.33 2.65 18.52
C SER A 182 8.34 1.53 18.26
N SER A 183 8.15 1.21 16.98
CA SER A 183 7.30 0.10 16.55
C SER A 183 7.81 -1.27 17.02
N LEU A 184 9.07 -1.35 17.46
CA LEU A 184 9.64 -2.55 18.08
C LEU A 184 8.92 -2.96 19.38
N LYS A 185 8.27 -2.01 20.06
CA LYS A 185 7.45 -2.29 21.25
C LYS A 185 6.12 -2.94 20.91
N ASP A 186 5.66 -2.78 19.67
CA ASP A 186 4.35 -3.22 19.21
C ASP A 186 4.44 -4.47 18.31
N LEU A 187 5.59 -5.16 18.33
CA LEU A 187 5.79 -6.41 17.61
C LEU A 187 4.89 -7.52 18.17
N ARG A 188 4.08 -8.11 17.30
CA ARG A 188 3.32 -9.32 17.57
C ARG A 188 4.24 -10.53 17.40
N LYS A 189 5.03 -10.83 18.45
CA LYS A 189 6.08 -11.89 18.44
C LYS A 189 5.57 -13.26 17.96
N ASN A 190 4.35 -13.63 18.33
CA ASN A 190 3.68 -14.87 17.91
C ASN A 190 2.55 -14.63 16.90
N GLY A 191 2.40 -13.38 16.42
CA GLY A 191 1.38 -13.00 15.47
C GLY A 191 1.69 -13.59 14.10
N ILE A 192 0.68 -14.22 13.52
CA ILE A 192 0.72 -14.75 12.15
C ILE A 192 -0.42 -14.10 11.39
N VAL A 193 -0.13 -13.71 10.16
CA VAL A 193 -1.11 -13.33 9.17
C VAL A 193 -1.19 -14.45 8.14
N ALA A 194 -2.39 -14.94 7.86
CA ALA A 194 -2.64 -15.84 6.75
C ALA A 194 -3.47 -15.11 5.69
N ILE A 195 -3.04 -15.19 4.44
CA ILE A 195 -3.64 -14.50 3.30
C ILE A 195 -3.98 -15.55 2.25
N ASP A 196 -5.24 -15.55 1.86
CA ASP A 196 -5.74 -16.26 0.70
C ASP A 196 -5.94 -15.28 -0.45
N PHE A 197 -5.00 -15.25 -1.38
CA PHE A 197 -5.05 -14.38 -2.56
C PHE A 197 -5.83 -15.09 -3.66
N GLY A 198 -7.16 -14.92 -3.66
CA GLY A 198 -8.06 -15.54 -4.63
C GLY A 198 -8.28 -14.69 -5.88
N THR A 199 -8.82 -15.32 -6.93
CA THR A 199 -9.08 -14.65 -8.22
C THR A 199 -10.12 -13.55 -8.09
N LYS A 200 -11.25 -13.87 -7.44
CA LYS A 200 -12.37 -12.94 -7.28
C LYS A 200 -12.23 -12.11 -6.01
N SER A 201 -11.88 -12.75 -4.91
CA SER A 201 -11.73 -12.12 -3.60
C SER A 201 -10.48 -12.63 -2.89
N THR A 202 -9.93 -11.76 -2.05
CA THR A 202 -8.82 -12.03 -1.14
C THR A 202 -9.35 -12.01 0.29
N THR A 203 -9.02 -13.06 1.04
CA THR A 203 -9.34 -13.14 2.47
C THR A 203 -8.05 -13.09 3.27
N ALA A 204 -7.98 -12.25 4.29
CA ALA A 204 -6.85 -12.22 5.20
C ALA A 204 -7.32 -12.32 6.65
N ILE A 205 -6.57 -13.09 7.44
CA ILE A 205 -6.82 -13.31 8.85
C ILE A 205 -5.53 -13.09 9.63
N TYR A 206 -5.62 -12.44 10.78
CA TYR A 206 -4.47 -12.22 11.67
C TYR A 206 -4.81 -12.61 13.10
N MET A 207 -3.80 -13.02 13.85
CA MET A 207 -3.96 -13.34 15.27
C MET A 207 -3.85 -12.07 16.11
N GLY A 208 -4.98 -11.58 16.60
CA GLY A 208 -5.07 -10.43 17.49
C GLY A 208 -4.63 -10.75 18.93
N GLU A 209 -4.87 -9.78 19.81
CA GLU A 209 -4.53 -9.91 21.23
C GLU A 209 -5.36 -11.01 21.92
N GLY A 210 -4.71 -11.77 22.81
CA GLY A 210 -5.31 -12.94 23.45
C GLY A 210 -5.47 -14.17 22.55
N GLY A 211 -4.88 -14.17 21.35
CA GLY A 211 -4.88 -15.32 20.44
C GLY A 211 -6.16 -15.48 19.60
N ARG A 212 -7.05 -14.49 19.63
CA ARG A 212 -8.26 -14.48 18.80
C ARG A 212 -7.90 -14.24 17.33
N TYR A 213 -8.58 -14.94 16.43
CA TYR A 213 -8.44 -14.71 14.99
C TYR A 213 -9.35 -13.56 14.55
N CYS A 214 -8.79 -12.62 13.80
CA CYS A 214 -9.47 -11.43 13.29
C CYS A 214 -9.44 -11.43 11.77
N LEU A 215 -10.60 -11.34 11.12
CA LEU A 215 -10.72 -11.20 9.68
C LEU A 215 -10.50 -9.75 9.27
N LEU A 216 -9.84 -9.55 8.12
CA LEU A 216 -9.56 -8.24 7.56
C LEU A 216 -10.64 -7.84 6.55
N SER A 217 -11.17 -6.63 6.70
CA SER A 217 -11.96 -5.95 5.67
C SER A 217 -11.22 -4.69 5.22
N ILE A 218 -11.15 -4.46 3.90
CA ILE A 218 -10.41 -3.36 3.26
C ILE A 218 -11.41 -2.51 2.48
N GLY A 219 -11.69 -1.29 2.97
CA GLY A 219 -12.68 -0.39 2.36
C GLY A 219 -14.14 -0.84 2.49
N GLY A 220 -14.37 -1.93 3.23
CA GLY A 220 -15.70 -2.49 3.49
C GLY A 220 -16.44 -1.73 4.59
N ASP A 221 -17.76 -1.81 4.59
CA ASP A 221 -18.57 -1.30 5.69
C ASP A 221 -18.38 -2.20 6.91
N MET A 222 -17.73 -1.67 7.95
CA MET A 222 -17.46 -2.40 9.19
C MET A 222 -18.74 -2.74 9.96
N ASP A 223 -19.79 -1.93 9.77
CA ASP A 223 -21.06 -2.06 10.48
C ASP A 223 -22.02 -3.03 9.78
N ALA A 224 -21.71 -3.46 8.55
CA ALA A 224 -22.47 -4.49 7.84
C ALA A 224 -22.45 -5.83 8.59
N GLU A 225 -23.60 -6.50 8.73
CA GLU A 225 -23.68 -7.79 9.43
C GLU A 225 -23.16 -8.97 8.59
N SER A 226 -23.12 -8.82 7.26
CA SER A 226 -22.70 -9.88 6.33
C SER A 226 -21.23 -10.25 6.49
N LEU A 227 -20.92 -11.55 6.48
CA LEU A 227 -19.54 -12.06 6.46
C LEU A 227 -18.83 -11.77 5.13
N GLU A 228 -19.58 -11.48 4.06
CA GLU A 228 -19.03 -11.12 2.74
C GLU A 228 -18.15 -9.87 2.80
N LYS A 229 -18.30 -9.03 3.82
CA LYS A 229 -17.41 -7.86 4.02
C LYS A 229 -15.93 -8.25 4.20
N TYR A 230 -15.66 -9.49 4.61
CA TYR A 230 -14.31 -10.02 4.77
C TYR A 230 -13.76 -10.68 3.50
N GLU A 231 -14.60 -10.88 2.48
CA GLU A 231 -14.18 -11.25 1.13
C GLU A 231 -13.83 -9.96 0.37
N ASN A 232 -12.57 -9.54 0.47
CA ASN A 232 -12.12 -8.30 -0.16
C ASN A 232 -12.00 -8.52 -1.67
N PRO A 233 -12.72 -7.80 -2.55
CA PRO A 233 -12.57 -7.98 -3.99
C PRO A 233 -11.10 -7.84 -4.42
N THR A 234 -10.63 -8.74 -5.28
CA THR A 234 -9.24 -8.73 -5.76
C THR A 234 -9.10 -7.73 -6.92
N ILE A 235 -9.33 -6.45 -6.62
CA ILE A 235 -9.41 -5.36 -7.58
C ILE A 235 -8.56 -4.17 -7.16
N VAL A 236 -7.96 -3.50 -8.15
CA VAL A 236 -7.21 -2.24 -8.00
C VAL A 236 -7.78 -1.22 -8.99
N GLU A 237 -7.93 0.03 -8.57
CA GLU A 237 -8.28 1.15 -9.43
C GLU A 237 -7.09 2.10 -9.61
N PHE A 238 -6.78 2.44 -10.86
CA PHE A 238 -5.79 3.43 -11.23
C PHE A 238 -6.44 4.81 -11.39
N ARG A 239 -5.94 5.79 -10.63
CA ARG A 239 -6.42 7.18 -10.65
C ARG A 239 -5.31 8.16 -10.98
N HIS A 240 -4.20 8.08 -10.25
CA HIS A 240 -3.01 8.89 -10.43
C HIS A 240 -1.73 8.07 -10.19
N LYS A 241 -1.50 7.03 -11.00
CA LYS A 241 -0.40 6.05 -10.87
C LYS A 241 0.97 6.69 -10.66
N GLU A 242 1.36 7.68 -11.47
CA GLU A 242 2.69 8.31 -11.34
C GLU A 242 2.86 9.07 -10.02
N LYS A 243 1.79 9.75 -9.59
CA LYS A 243 1.77 10.46 -8.31
C LYS A 243 1.83 9.48 -7.14
N PHE A 244 1.05 8.39 -7.21
CA PHE A 244 1.12 7.32 -6.23
C PHE A 244 2.53 6.72 -6.16
N LEU A 245 3.16 6.41 -7.30
CA LEU A 245 4.50 5.82 -7.32
C LEU A 245 5.57 6.76 -6.78
N LYS A 246 5.46 8.06 -7.06
CA LYS A 246 6.32 9.07 -6.45
C LYS A 246 6.21 9.04 -4.91
N ASP A 247 4.99 9.07 -4.38
CA ASP A 247 4.75 9.06 -2.93
C ASP A 247 5.16 7.71 -2.29
N TYR A 248 4.85 6.59 -2.96
CA TYR A 248 5.22 5.23 -2.56
C TYR A 248 6.74 5.05 -2.50
N ASN A 249 7.48 5.58 -3.47
CA ASN A 249 8.94 5.46 -3.53
C ASN A 249 9.68 6.49 -2.68
N ALA A 250 9.00 7.50 -2.13
CA ALA A 250 9.62 8.54 -1.32
C ALA A 250 10.20 8.03 0.01
N LEU A 251 9.71 6.89 0.53
CA LEU A 251 10.29 6.19 1.68
C LEU A 251 10.38 4.69 1.39
N SER A 252 11.40 4.03 1.93
CA SER A 252 11.53 2.57 1.87
C SER A 252 10.47 1.83 2.71
N HIS A 253 9.94 2.50 3.73
CA HIS A 253 9.05 1.93 4.75
C HIS A 253 7.99 2.96 5.14
N ARG A 254 6.72 2.52 5.22
CA ARG A 254 5.54 3.35 5.53
C ARG A 254 5.50 4.71 4.80
N PRO A 255 5.54 4.74 3.45
CA PRO A 255 5.39 5.98 2.71
C PRO A 255 4.05 6.70 3.00
N PHE A 256 4.03 8.02 2.81
CA PHE A 256 2.85 8.87 2.97
C PHE A 256 2.01 8.89 1.67
N THR A 257 1.52 7.73 1.24
CA THR A 257 0.64 7.59 0.07
C THR A 257 -0.74 8.19 0.31
N LYS A 258 -1.55 8.30 -0.75
CA LYS A 258 -2.95 8.68 -0.67
C LYS A 258 -3.82 7.65 -1.38
N HIS A 259 -4.83 7.12 -0.69
CA HIS A 259 -5.74 6.13 -1.29
C HIS A 259 -6.49 6.71 -2.50
N ASN A 260 -6.79 8.01 -2.52
CA ASN A 260 -7.39 8.64 -3.72
C ASN A 260 -6.52 8.58 -4.98
N ASP A 261 -5.21 8.29 -4.89
CA ASP A 261 -4.36 8.12 -6.07
C ASP A 261 -4.40 6.68 -6.63
N MET A 262 -4.72 5.70 -5.78
CA MET A 262 -4.96 4.29 -6.15
C MET A 262 -5.85 3.62 -5.08
N GLU A 263 -6.95 3.01 -5.47
CA GLU A 263 -7.86 2.32 -4.54
C GLU A 263 -7.84 0.81 -4.75
N VAL A 264 -8.24 0.05 -3.73
CA VAL A 264 -8.29 -1.41 -3.79
C VAL A 264 -9.56 -1.96 -3.16
N ALA A 265 -9.86 -3.23 -3.44
CA ALA A 265 -10.91 -3.99 -2.76
C ALA A 265 -12.28 -3.31 -2.80
N HIS A 266 -12.97 -3.19 -1.65
CA HIS A 266 -14.37 -2.77 -1.61
C HIS A 266 -14.58 -1.34 -2.12
N GLU A 267 -13.63 -0.42 -1.89
CA GLU A 267 -13.71 0.96 -2.40
C GLU A 267 -13.66 0.98 -3.94
N SER A 268 -12.68 0.30 -4.51
CA SER A 268 -12.55 0.15 -5.97
C SER A 268 -13.74 -0.61 -6.57
N GLN A 269 -14.27 -1.62 -5.89
CA GLN A 269 -15.45 -2.37 -6.35
C GLN A 269 -16.71 -1.50 -6.37
N LYS A 270 -16.93 -0.64 -5.36
CA LYS A 270 -18.06 0.30 -5.34
C LYS A 270 -18.00 1.23 -6.55
N GLU A 271 -16.84 1.82 -6.81
CA GLU A 271 -16.64 2.72 -7.94
C GLU A 271 -16.76 2.02 -9.30
N PHE A 272 -16.43 0.73 -9.37
CA PHE A 272 -16.63 -0.08 -10.58
C PHE A 272 -18.12 -0.34 -10.87
N VAL A 273 -18.95 -0.54 -9.84
CA VAL A 273 -20.37 -0.95 -9.96
C VAL A 273 -21.33 0.25 -10.03
N ASP A 274 -21.01 1.38 -9.39
CA ASP A 274 -21.93 2.52 -9.15
C ASP A 274 -22.35 3.35 -10.39
N HIS A 275 -22.37 2.77 -11.60
CA HIS A 275 -22.74 3.43 -12.87
C HIS A 275 -21.96 4.73 -13.21
N LYS A 276 -20.93 5.08 -12.42
CA LYS A 276 -20.00 6.18 -12.68
C LYS A 276 -19.01 5.84 -13.79
N THR A 277 -18.72 4.56 -13.96
CA THR A 277 -17.88 3.97 -15.01
C THR A 277 -18.62 3.98 -16.34
N LYS A 278 -18.20 4.83 -17.27
CA LYS A 278 -18.75 4.86 -18.64
C LYS A 278 -17.65 4.59 -19.67
N GLY A 279 -17.96 3.73 -20.64
CA GLY A 279 -17.05 3.40 -21.74
C GLY A 279 -15.66 2.95 -21.25
N ASN A 280 -14.62 3.67 -21.66
CA ASN A 280 -13.22 3.32 -21.38
C ASN A 280 -12.80 3.55 -19.93
N ASP A 281 -13.65 4.10 -19.06
CA ASP A 281 -13.33 4.21 -17.63
C ASP A 281 -13.23 2.85 -16.94
N SER A 282 -13.78 1.79 -17.55
CA SER A 282 -13.61 0.40 -17.11
C SER A 282 -12.14 -0.04 -17.12
N TYR A 283 -11.32 0.49 -18.04
CA TYR A 283 -9.87 0.22 -18.09
C TYR A 283 -9.09 0.83 -16.93
N ARG A 284 -9.73 1.58 -16.03
CA ARG A 284 -9.10 2.02 -14.78
C ARG A 284 -9.04 0.91 -13.74
N PHE A 285 -9.83 -0.14 -13.90
CA PHE A 285 -10.00 -1.19 -12.90
C PHE A 285 -9.31 -2.48 -13.33
N PHE A 286 -8.58 -3.07 -12.40
CA PHE A 286 -7.89 -4.33 -12.61
C PHE A 286 -8.34 -5.37 -11.59
N SER A 287 -9.36 -6.15 -11.95
CA SER A 287 -9.92 -7.24 -11.13
C SER A 287 -9.28 -8.62 -11.39
N LYS A 288 -8.50 -8.74 -12.47
CA LYS A 288 -7.91 -10.01 -12.92
C LYS A 288 -6.46 -10.20 -12.47
N LEU A 289 -6.08 -9.67 -11.31
CA LEU A 289 -4.69 -9.68 -10.82
C LEU A 289 -4.08 -11.09 -10.80
N LYS A 290 -4.81 -12.06 -10.23
CA LYS A 290 -4.35 -13.45 -10.14
C LYS A 290 -4.29 -14.13 -11.52
N GLN A 291 -5.33 -13.94 -12.34
CA GLN A 291 -5.36 -14.47 -13.72
C GLN A 291 -4.23 -13.90 -14.58
N TRP A 292 -3.93 -12.59 -14.49
CA TRP A 292 -2.81 -11.96 -15.17
C TRP A 292 -1.47 -12.57 -14.76
N ALA A 293 -1.28 -12.88 -13.48
CA ALA A 293 -0.09 -13.58 -13.01
C ALA A 293 0.06 -15.00 -13.60
N GLY A 294 -1.07 -15.66 -13.91
CA GLY A 294 -1.09 -16.98 -14.54
C GLY A 294 -0.97 -16.96 -16.06
N ALA A 295 -1.58 -15.98 -16.73
CA ALA A 295 -1.59 -15.82 -18.19
C ALA A 295 -0.29 -15.23 -18.72
N ASP A 296 0.37 -14.37 -17.93
CA ASP A 296 1.63 -13.71 -18.29
C ASP A 296 1.53 -12.92 -19.61
N GLU A 297 0.46 -12.15 -19.77
CA GLU A 297 0.22 -11.31 -20.95
C GLU A 297 0.29 -9.82 -20.60
N LYS A 298 0.71 -9.02 -21.59
CA LYS A 298 0.67 -7.55 -21.52
C LYS A 298 -0.78 -7.05 -21.58
N GLN A 299 -1.10 -6.05 -20.77
CA GLN A 299 -2.46 -5.47 -20.71
C GLN A 299 -2.41 -3.94 -20.79
N ASN A 300 -3.50 -3.31 -21.23
CA ASN A 300 -3.63 -1.86 -21.31
C ASN A 300 -4.65 -1.37 -20.28
N PHE A 301 -4.33 -0.25 -19.65
CA PHE A 301 -5.12 0.37 -18.61
C PHE A 301 -5.19 1.88 -18.81
N ARG A 302 -6.09 2.50 -18.06
CA ARG A 302 -6.30 3.94 -18.03
C ARG A 302 -6.07 4.48 -16.62
N ASP A 303 -5.52 5.68 -16.53
CA ASP A 303 -5.18 6.38 -15.30
C ASP A 303 -5.81 7.77 -15.29
N TYR A 304 -7.17 7.81 -15.26
CA TYR A 304 -8.06 8.97 -15.52
C TYR A 304 -7.78 9.79 -16.78
N LYS A 305 -6.60 10.40 -16.86
CA LYS A 305 -6.13 11.29 -17.92
C LYS A 305 -5.29 10.56 -18.97
N GLU A 306 -4.49 9.59 -18.57
CA GLU A 306 -3.48 8.96 -19.43
C GLU A 306 -3.70 7.45 -19.54
N ASP A 307 -3.51 6.90 -20.73
CA ASP A 307 -3.53 5.46 -20.95
C ASP A 307 -2.10 4.92 -20.80
N PHE A 308 -1.97 3.70 -20.29
CA PHE A 308 -0.66 3.06 -20.12
C PHE A 308 -0.75 1.55 -20.37
N SER A 309 0.39 0.95 -20.74
CA SER A 309 0.51 -0.49 -20.84
C SER A 309 1.20 -1.06 -19.61
N LEU A 310 0.65 -2.13 -19.07
CA LEU A 310 1.27 -2.97 -18.06
C LEU A 310 1.92 -4.17 -18.74
N GLU A 311 3.23 -4.29 -18.60
CA GLU A 311 3.98 -5.46 -19.07
C GLU A 311 3.48 -6.76 -18.44
N SER A 312 3.85 -7.90 -19.02
CA SER A 312 3.44 -9.20 -18.51
C SER A 312 3.90 -9.43 -17.08
N PHE A 313 3.28 -10.36 -16.36
CA PHE A 313 3.65 -10.61 -14.96
C PHE A 313 5.10 -11.04 -14.81
N ALA A 314 5.72 -11.78 -15.73
CA ALA A 314 7.13 -12.14 -15.70
C ALA A 314 8.05 -10.92 -15.88
N HIS A 315 7.64 -9.94 -16.69
CA HIS A 315 8.44 -8.79 -17.09
C HIS A 315 8.11 -7.48 -16.37
N CYS A 316 7.05 -7.44 -15.56
CA CYS A 316 6.74 -6.28 -14.73
C CYS A 316 7.85 -6.05 -13.68
N THR A 317 8.43 -4.85 -13.71
CA THR A 317 9.58 -4.45 -12.88
C THR A 317 9.29 -3.14 -12.15
N ASP A 318 9.04 -2.07 -12.89
CA ASP A 318 8.82 -0.72 -12.34
C ASP A 318 7.48 -0.58 -11.62
N PHE A 319 6.46 -1.29 -12.10
CA PHE A 319 5.11 -1.25 -11.54
C PHE A 319 4.50 -2.64 -11.48
N ASN A 320 4.08 -3.05 -10.28
CA ASN A 320 3.47 -4.35 -10.03
C ASN A 320 2.21 -4.19 -9.17
N PRO A 321 1.00 -4.27 -9.77
CA PRO A 321 -0.25 -4.12 -9.04
C PRO A 321 -0.46 -5.11 -7.88
N ILE A 322 0.12 -6.32 -7.96
CA ILE A 322 0.05 -7.31 -6.86
C ILE A 322 0.87 -6.83 -5.66
N GLU A 323 2.03 -6.20 -5.89
CA GLU A 323 2.81 -5.57 -4.83
C GLU A 323 2.02 -4.44 -4.16
N ILE A 324 1.35 -3.59 -4.96
CA ILE A 324 0.54 -2.49 -4.42
C ILE A 324 -0.64 -3.03 -3.60
N TYR A 325 -1.35 -4.03 -4.10
CA TYR A 325 -2.44 -4.68 -3.36
C TYR A 325 -1.96 -5.26 -2.02
N ALA A 326 -0.79 -5.92 -2.02
CA ALA A 326 -0.17 -6.44 -0.80
C ALA A 326 0.28 -5.33 0.17
N TYR A 327 0.72 -4.17 -0.34
CA TYR A 327 1.00 -3.00 0.48
C TYR A 327 -0.25 -2.49 1.21
N TYR A 328 -1.41 -2.44 0.55
CA TYR A 328 -2.68 -2.07 1.18
C TYR A 328 -3.07 -3.06 2.28
N ILE A 329 -3.04 -4.37 1.99
CA ILE A 329 -3.25 -5.41 3.02
C ILE A 329 -2.33 -5.17 4.22
N GLY A 330 -1.04 -4.95 3.93
CA GLY A 330 -0.02 -4.70 4.94
C GLY A 330 -0.31 -3.47 5.80
N ARG A 331 -0.72 -2.33 5.21
CA ARG A 331 -1.06 -1.10 5.96
C ARG A 331 -2.35 -1.25 6.76
N CYS A 332 -3.34 -1.96 6.22
CA CYS A 332 -4.59 -2.23 6.93
C CYS A 332 -4.37 -3.15 8.15
N ILE A 333 -3.41 -4.08 8.08
CA ILE A 333 -3.06 -4.96 9.20
C ILE A 333 -2.08 -4.28 10.17
N ASN A 334 -0.99 -3.70 9.67
CA ASN A 334 0.10 -3.14 10.47
C ASN A 334 -0.14 -1.66 10.77
N ASN A 335 -0.83 -1.39 11.87
CA ASN A 335 -1.25 -0.04 12.26
C ASN A 335 -1.20 0.11 13.79
N MET A 336 -1.41 1.32 14.31
CA MET A 336 -1.22 1.60 15.75
C MET A 336 -2.16 0.78 16.66
N HIS A 337 -3.32 0.33 16.15
CA HIS A 337 -4.26 -0.50 16.92
C HIS A 337 -3.84 -1.97 16.95
N ASN A 338 -3.41 -2.49 15.80
CA ASN A 338 -3.13 -3.91 15.64
C ASN A 338 -1.69 -4.28 16.02
N GLY A 339 -0.76 -3.32 15.98
CA GLY A 339 0.67 -3.56 16.13
C GLY A 339 1.32 -4.03 14.83
N VAL A 340 2.47 -4.67 14.95
CA VAL A 340 3.34 -5.02 13.83
C VAL A 340 3.47 -6.54 13.70
N PHE A 341 3.08 -7.08 12.56
CA PHE A 341 3.22 -8.50 12.22
C PHE A 341 4.40 -8.71 11.30
N LEU A 342 5.20 -9.75 11.57
CA LEU A 342 6.39 -10.06 10.75
C LEU A 342 6.28 -11.39 10.01
N LYS A 343 5.27 -12.21 10.30
CA LYS A 343 5.14 -13.54 9.72
C LYS A 343 3.85 -13.69 8.93
N TYR A 344 3.99 -13.97 7.64
CA TYR A 344 2.92 -14.06 6.68
C TYR A 344 2.92 -15.42 5.99
N PHE A 345 1.74 -16.04 5.91
CA PHE A 345 1.49 -17.25 5.16
C PHE A 345 0.57 -16.96 3.99
N LEU A 346 1.00 -17.35 2.80
CA LEU A 346 0.19 -17.30 1.59
C LEU A 346 -0.29 -18.70 1.24
N SER A 347 -1.57 -18.80 0.89
CA SER A 347 -2.09 -19.93 0.11
C SER A 347 -1.55 -19.86 -1.33
N TYR A 348 -1.66 -20.95 -2.07
CA TYR A 348 -1.37 -20.97 -3.50
C TYR A 348 -2.19 -22.02 -4.24
N PRO A 349 -2.52 -21.79 -5.52
CA PRO A 349 -3.20 -22.78 -6.34
C PRO A 349 -2.22 -23.89 -6.73
N ILE A 350 -2.70 -25.13 -6.84
CA ILE A 350 -1.82 -26.28 -7.10
C ILE A 350 -1.23 -26.24 -8.51
N LYS A 351 -2.00 -25.72 -9.47
CA LYS A 351 -1.63 -25.73 -10.90
C LYS A 351 -0.67 -24.63 -11.33
N TYR A 352 -0.34 -23.68 -10.46
CA TYR A 352 0.58 -22.61 -10.85
C TYR A 352 1.99 -23.15 -10.99
N GLU A 353 2.68 -22.66 -12.00
CA GLU A 353 4.08 -22.99 -12.13
C GLU A 353 4.87 -22.43 -10.94
N LYS A 354 5.89 -23.18 -10.52
CA LYS A 354 6.70 -22.82 -9.35
C LYS A 354 7.27 -21.40 -9.44
N HIS A 355 7.62 -20.96 -10.65
CA HIS A 355 8.17 -19.62 -10.88
C HIS A 355 7.11 -18.52 -10.70
N GLN A 356 5.86 -18.74 -11.16
CA GLN A 356 4.74 -17.82 -10.98
C GLN A 356 4.38 -17.68 -9.49
N ALA A 357 4.20 -18.79 -8.79
CA ALA A 357 3.90 -18.79 -7.36
C ALA A 357 5.01 -18.11 -6.55
N LYS A 358 6.28 -18.32 -6.92
CA LYS A 358 7.42 -17.63 -6.32
C LYS A 358 7.37 -16.12 -6.56
N LYS A 359 7.08 -15.65 -7.78
CA LYS A 359 7.00 -14.22 -8.08
C LYS A 359 5.81 -13.55 -7.38
N ILE A 360 4.67 -14.23 -7.23
CA ILE A 360 3.54 -13.74 -6.42
C ILE A 360 3.99 -13.55 -4.97
N ARG A 361 4.62 -14.57 -4.37
CA ARG A 361 5.17 -14.49 -3.01
C ARG A 361 6.16 -13.32 -2.86
N GLU A 362 7.05 -13.11 -3.84
CA GLU A 362 8.00 -11.98 -3.84
C GLU A 362 7.32 -10.62 -3.97
N SER A 363 6.25 -10.54 -4.77
CA SER A 363 5.43 -9.33 -4.91
C SER A 363 4.76 -8.97 -3.59
N PHE A 364 4.18 -9.97 -2.91
CA PHE A 364 3.63 -9.82 -1.57
C PHE A 364 4.71 -9.44 -0.55
N GLU A 365 5.87 -10.07 -0.61
CA GLU A 365 7.00 -9.75 0.26
C GLU A 365 7.41 -8.28 0.15
N LYS A 366 7.53 -7.74 -1.07
CA LYS A 366 7.84 -6.33 -1.29
C LYS A 366 6.75 -5.40 -0.73
N GLY A 367 5.48 -5.64 -1.06
CA GLY A 367 4.37 -4.79 -0.63
C GLY A 367 4.18 -4.80 0.89
N LEU A 368 4.18 -5.98 1.50
CA LEU A 368 4.08 -6.15 2.95
C LEU A 368 5.28 -5.51 3.65
N LYS A 369 6.51 -5.71 3.15
CA LYS A 369 7.72 -5.07 3.69
C LYS A 369 7.62 -3.54 3.64
N LYS A 370 7.09 -2.98 2.56
CA LYS A 370 6.89 -1.54 2.39
C LYS A 370 5.88 -0.98 3.40
N SER A 371 4.86 -1.76 3.77
CA SER A 371 3.85 -1.36 4.76
C SER A 371 4.37 -1.27 6.20
N LEU A 372 5.50 -1.94 6.49
CA LEU A 372 6.04 -2.06 7.84
C LEU A 372 6.84 -0.82 8.24
N PRO A 373 6.85 -0.43 9.53
CA PRO A 373 7.66 0.68 10.00
C PRO A 373 9.15 0.40 9.87
N ARG A 374 9.93 1.46 9.63
CA ARG A 374 11.38 1.38 9.43
C ARG A 374 12.13 0.64 10.54
N HIS A 375 11.78 0.87 11.81
CA HIS A 375 12.50 0.31 12.96
C HIS A 375 12.66 -1.21 12.93
N VAL A 376 11.73 -1.92 12.29
CA VAL A 376 11.80 -3.38 12.06
C VAL A 376 13.09 -3.78 11.34
N PHE A 377 13.63 -2.88 10.52
CA PHE A 377 14.76 -3.11 9.62
C PHE A 377 16.02 -2.33 9.99
N ASP A 378 16.01 -1.59 11.11
CA ASP A 378 17.21 -0.88 11.59
C ASP A 378 18.23 -1.85 12.22
N ASP A 379 17.80 -3.05 12.64
CA ASP A 379 18.69 -4.12 13.13
C ASP A 379 18.45 -5.47 12.44
N ASP A 380 19.54 -6.18 12.14
CA ASP A 380 19.52 -7.45 11.41
C ASP A 380 18.72 -8.56 12.10
N LYS A 381 18.65 -8.54 13.44
CA LYS A 381 17.98 -9.60 14.20
C LYS A 381 16.48 -9.48 14.04
N THR A 382 15.93 -8.27 14.12
CA THR A 382 14.50 -8.02 13.89
C THR A 382 14.15 -8.20 12.41
N ALA A 383 14.99 -7.70 11.50
CA ALA A 383 14.77 -7.81 10.06
C ALA A 383 14.62 -9.27 9.60
N LYS A 384 15.42 -10.20 10.15
CA LYS A 384 15.36 -11.65 9.84
C LYS A 384 14.07 -12.33 10.29
N ASN A 385 13.28 -11.71 11.16
CA ASN A 385 11.98 -12.24 11.58
C ASN A 385 10.87 -11.95 10.56
N PHE A 386 11.06 -10.96 9.66
CA PHE A 386 10.14 -10.71 8.57
C PHE A 386 10.20 -11.86 7.55
N LYS A 387 9.07 -12.55 7.35
CA LYS A 387 8.97 -13.71 6.46
C LYS A 387 7.62 -13.79 5.77
N VAL A 388 7.66 -14.04 4.47
CA VAL A 388 6.50 -14.35 3.64
C VAL A 388 6.71 -15.72 3.02
N GLU A 389 5.92 -16.70 3.45
CA GLU A 389 6.07 -18.12 3.09
C GLU A 389 4.81 -18.63 2.38
N LEU A 390 5.01 -19.34 1.26
CA LEU A 390 3.96 -20.20 0.70
C LEU A 390 3.81 -21.41 1.63
N ARG A 391 2.65 -21.55 2.27
CA ARG A 391 2.51 -22.48 3.41
C ARG A 391 1.71 -23.74 3.11
N ALA A 392 0.60 -23.59 2.41
CA ALA A 392 -0.30 -24.67 2.03
C ALA A 392 -0.97 -24.31 0.70
N SER A 393 -1.32 -25.32 -0.10
CA SER A 393 -2.22 -25.09 -1.22
C SER A 393 -3.60 -24.68 -0.71
N GLU A 394 -4.36 -23.95 -1.52
CA GLU A 394 -5.74 -23.53 -1.25
C GLU A 394 -6.63 -24.70 -0.79
N PRO A 395 -6.76 -25.82 -1.55
CA PRO A 395 -7.60 -26.95 -1.12
C PRO A 395 -7.07 -27.67 0.12
N CYS A 396 -5.74 -27.68 0.36
CA CYS A 396 -5.16 -28.24 1.58
C CYS A 396 -5.49 -27.37 2.81
N ALA A 397 -5.40 -26.04 2.69
CA ALA A 397 -5.79 -25.12 3.74
C ALA A 397 -7.29 -25.27 4.09
N TYR A 398 -8.13 -25.46 3.08
CA TYR A 398 -9.56 -25.76 3.27
C TYR A 398 -9.78 -27.10 3.98
N ALA A 399 -9.09 -28.17 3.57
CA ALA A 399 -9.18 -29.48 4.22
C ALA A 399 -8.78 -29.40 5.70
N ILE A 400 -7.68 -28.71 6.03
CA ILE A 400 -7.24 -28.53 7.42
C ILE A 400 -8.32 -27.83 8.26
N SER A 401 -8.87 -26.75 7.72
CA SER A 401 -9.88 -25.93 8.40
C SER A 401 -11.15 -26.75 8.63
N THR A 402 -11.62 -27.45 7.60
CA THR A 402 -12.80 -28.31 7.62
C THR A 402 -12.66 -29.43 8.65
N LEU A 403 -11.57 -30.19 8.59
CA LEU A 403 -11.34 -31.32 9.50
C LEU A 403 -11.35 -30.87 10.97
N LYS A 404 -10.74 -29.72 11.27
CA LYS A 404 -10.78 -29.14 12.63
C LYS A 404 -12.18 -28.71 13.04
N SER A 405 -12.91 -28.00 12.17
CA SER A 405 -14.27 -27.51 12.48
C SER A 405 -15.25 -28.64 12.76
N TYR A 406 -15.13 -29.77 12.07
CA TYR A 406 -15.93 -30.98 12.33
C TYR A 406 -15.39 -31.83 13.50
N GLY A 407 -14.34 -31.36 14.20
CA GLY A 407 -13.77 -31.99 15.38
C GLY A 407 -13.05 -33.30 15.11
N PHE A 408 -12.49 -33.48 13.91
CA PHE A 408 -11.65 -34.63 13.55
C PHE A 408 -10.24 -34.56 14.11
N ASP A 409 -9.85 -33.42 14.68
CA ASP A 409 -8.60 -33.22 15.41
C ASP A 409 -8.66 -33.77 16.85
N LYS A 410 -9.84 -34.10 17.36
CA LYS A 410 -9.99 -34.73 18.69
C LYS A 410 -9.37 -36.14 18.68
N THR A 411 -8.54 -36.42 19.69
CA THR A 411 -7.75 -37.67 19.81
C THR A 411 -8.58 -38.95 19.64
N ALA A 412 -9.82 -38.98 20.13
CA ALA A 412 -10.72 -40.13 20.00
C ALA A 412 -11.09 -40.52 18.55
N LYS A 413 -10.87 -39.63 17.57
CA LYS A 413 -11.14 -39.89 16.15
C LYS A 413 -9.88 -40.20 15.32
N LEU A 414 -8.71 -40.24 15.94
CA LEU A 414 -7.40 -40.35 15.26
C LEU A 414 -6.72 -41.71 15.39
N ASP A 415 -7.42 -42.71 15.93
CA ASP A 415 -6.94 -44.11 15.95
C ASP A 415 -6.81 -44.69 14.54
N LYS A 416 -7.48 -44.08 13.55
CA LYS A 416 -7.39 -44.41 12.13
C LYS A 416 -7.13 -43.15 11.31
N PRO A 417 -6.41 -43.27 10.17
CA PRO A 417 -6.25 -42.15 9.24
C PRO A 417 -7.61 -41.74 8.66
N ILE A 418 -7.80 -40.43 8.52
CA ILE A 418 -8.99 -39.84 7.92
C ILE A 418 -8.64 -39.44 6.50
N TYR A 419 -9.31 -40.07 5.54
CA TYR A 419 -9.15 -39.76 4.13
C TYR A 419 -10.03 -38.58 3.76
N TYR A 420 -9.51 -37.68 2.93
CA TYR A 420 -10.25 -36.53 2.45
C TYR A 420 -10.07 -36.37 0.94
N GLY A 421 -11.08 -35.74 0.32
CA GLY A 421 -11.02 -35.21 -1.03
C GLY A 421 -11.64 -33.81 -1.01
N VAL A 422 -10.93 -32.83 -1.56
CA VAL A 422 -11.42 -31.46 -1.71
C VAL A 422 -11.57 -31.16 -3.19
N PHE A 423 -12.72 -30.59 -3.55
CA PHE A 423 -13.04 -30.09 -4.87
C PHE A 423 -13.25 -28.58 -4.74
N ASP A 424 -12.24 -27.81 -5.12
CA ASP A 424 -12.24 -26.36 -5.01
C ASP A 424 -12.59 -25.75 -6.37
N PHE A 425 -13.85 -25.33 -6.52
CA PHE A 425 -14.35 -24.65 -7.71
C PHE A 425 -14.25 -23.13 -7.51
N GLY A 426 -13.08 -22.58 -7.80
CA GLY A 426 -12.79 -21.17 -7.58
C GLY A 426 -13.26 -20.26 -8.72
N GLY A 427 -12.94 -18.97 -8.57
CA GLY A 427 -13.23 -17.95 -9.60
C GLY A 427 -12.42 -18.16 -10.89
N GLY A 428 -11.13 -18.49 -10.78
CA GLY A 428 -10.24 -18.63 -11.94
C GLY A 428 -9.78 -20.06 -12.24
N THR A 429 -9.84 -20.97 -11.27
CA THR A 429 -9.28 -22.32 -11.37
C THR A 429 -10.17 -23.31 -10.63
N THR A 430 -10.10 -24.58 -11.04
CA THR A 430 -10.68 -25.70 -10.29
C THR A 430 -9.54 -26.59 -9.85
N ASP A 431 -9.38 -26.81 -8.56
CA ASP A 431 -8.34 -27.66 -7.99
C ASP A 431 -8.95 -28.85 -7.24
N PHE A 432 -8.31 -30.02 -7.37
CA PHE A 432 -8.67 -31.22 -6.63
C PHE A 432 -7.50 -31.64 -5.75
N ASP A 433 -7.73 -31.90 -4.47
CA ASP A 433 -6.71 -32.38 -3.53
C ASP A 433 -7.22 -33.61 -2.80
N PHE A 434 -6.46 -34.70 -2.88
CA PHE A 434 -6.76 -35.95 -2.19
C PHE A 434 -5.63 -36.29 -1.24
N GLY A 435 -5.99 -36.71 -0.02
CA GLY A 435 -4.99 -37.05 0.96
C GLY A 435 -5.56 -37.75 2.19
N LYS A 436 -4.70 -37.84 3.20
CA LYS A 436 -5.08 -38.33 4.52
C LYS A 436 -4.54 -37.44 5.63
N TRP A 437 -5.32 -37.35 6.69
CA TRP A 437 -4.97 -36.73 7.96
C TRP A 437 -4.77 -37.83 9.01
N GLU A 438 -3.62 -37.82 9.68
CA GLU A 438 -3.28 -38.83 10.67
C GLU A 438 -2.51 -38.23 11.85
N LYS A 439 -2.43 -38.98 12.96
CA LYS A 439 -1.58 -38.59 14.09
C LYS A 439 -0.13 -38.52 13.63
N SER A 440 0.56 -37.45 14.00
CA SER A 440 1.99 -37.31 13.67
C SER A 440 2.82 -38.32 14.47
N ALA A 441 3.80 -38.95 13.80
CA ALA A 441 4.85 -39.70 14.48
C ALA A 441 5.89 -38.78 15.16
N ASN A 442 5.99 -37.53 14.73
CA ASN A 442 6.87 -36.54 15.33
C ASN A 442 6.16 -35.86 16.51
N PRO A 443 6.69 -35.95 17.75
CA PRO A 443 6.03 -35.41 18.94
C PRO A 443 5.91 -33.88 18.94
N LYS A 444 6.62 -33.17 18.05
CA LYS A 444 6.48 -31.70 17.89
C LYS A 444 5.19 -31.28 17.18
N PHE A 445 4.54 -32.19 16.48
CA PHE A 445 3.31 -31.93 15.74
C PHE A 445 2.21 -32.87 16.23
N ALA A 446 0.99 -32.39 16.38
CA ALA A 446 -0.13 -33.26 16.74
C ALA A 446 -0.58 -34.14 15.55
N TYR A 447 -0.52 -33.59 14.33
CA TYR A 447 -1.08 -34.18 13.13
C TYR A 447 -0.10 -34.13 11.97
N LYS A 448 -0.26 -35.06 11.03
CA LYS A 448 0.42 -35.11 9.74
C LYS A 448 -0.65 -35.17 8.65
N MET A 449 -0.57 -34.25 7.70
CA MET A 449 -1.27 -34.39 6.42
C MET A 449 -0.34 -35.02 5.39
N THR A 450 -0.86 -36.01 4.66
CA THR A 450 -0.18 -36.62 3.52
C THR A 450 -1.03 -36.41 2.29
N HIS A 451 -0.49 -35.69 1.31
CA HIS A 451 -1.09 -35.50 0.00
C HIS A 451 -0.77 -36.71 -0.90
N PHE A 452 -1.78 -37.24 -1.60
CA PHE A 452 -1.60 -38.37 -2.53
C PHE A 452 -1.50 -37.91 -3.97
N SER A 453 -2.47 -37.12 -4.40
CA SER A 453 -2.59 -36.69 -5.78
C SER A 453 -3.42 -35.43 -5.85
N SER A 454 -3.06 -34.56 -6.79
CA SER A 454 -3.80 -33.35 -7.10
C SER A 454 -4.20 -33.34 -8.56
N GLY A 455 -5.43 -32.93 -8.82
CA GLY A 455 -5.93 -32.65 -10.16
C GLY A 455 -6.33 -31.18 -10.28
N GLY A 456 -6.84 -30.79 -11.43
CA GLY A 456 -7.39 -29.45 -11.62
C GLY A 456 -7.25 -28.94 -13.04
N ASP A 457 -7.91 -27.82 -13.29
CA ASP A 457 -7.95 -27.11 -14.56
C ASP A 457 -7.82 -25.61 -14.28
N LYS A 458 -6.82 -24.98 -14.90
CA LYS A 458 -6.50 -23.55 -14.72
C LYS A 458 -7.42 -22.61 -15.49
N TYR A 459 -8.27 -23.16 -16.37
CA TYR A 459 -9.24 -22.43 -17.18
C TYR A 459 -10.68 -22.72 -16.76
N LEU A 460 -10.91 -23.71 -15.90
CA LEU A 460 -12.23 -23.98 -15.33
C LEU A 460 -12.43 -23.16 -14.04
N GLY A 461 -13.13 -22.04 -14.13
CA GLY A 461 -13.51 -21.22 -12.97
C GLY A 461 -14.71 -20.34 -13.29
N GLY A 462 -15.41 -19.86 -12.26
CA GLY A 462 -16.62 -19.04 -12.43
C GLY A 462 -16.44 -17.83 -13.34
N GLU A 463 -15.33 -17.09 -13.19
CA GLU A 463 -15.02 -15.91 -14.01
C GLU A 463 -14.72 -16.29 -15.46
N ASN A 464 -13.96 -17.38 -15.68
CA ASN A 464 -13.67 -17.85 -17.05
C ASN A 464 -14.94 -18.34 -17.76
N LEU A 465 -15.86 -18.98 -17.02
CA LEU A 465 -17.17 -19.40 -17.55
C LEU A 465 -18.05 -18.18 -17.90
N LEU A 466 -18.02 -17.12 -17.09
CA LEU A 466 -18.71 -15.87 -17.40
C LEU A 466 -18.13 -15.19 -18.65
N GLU A 467 -16.81 -15.19 -18.81
CA GLU A 467 -16.15 -14.68 -20.02
C GLU A 467 -16.55 -15.49 -21.26
N LEU A 468 -16.58 -16.83 -21.15
CA LEU A 468 -17.02 -17.70 -22.24
C LEU A 468 -18.49 -17.43 -22.60
N LEU A 469 -19.36 -17.28 -21.60
CA LEU A 469 -20.77 -16.95 -21.81
C LEU A 469 -20.92 -15.58 -22.50
N ALA A 470 -20.16 -14.57 -22.07
CA ALA A 470 -20.15 -13.25 -22.70
C ALA A 470 -19.69 -13.33 -24.16
N PHE A 471 -18.66 -14.15 -24.45
CA PHE A 471 -18.18 -14.37 -25.81
C PHE A 471 -19.21 -15.07 -26.70
N GLU A 472 -19.89 -16.12 -26.20
CA GLU A 472 -20.93 -16.78 -27.00
C GLU A 472 -22.13 -15.86 -27.24
N ALA A 473 -22.52 -15.05 -26.24
CA ALA A 473 -23.53 -14.01 -26.44
C ALA A 473 -23.09 -12.97 -27.48
N TYR A 474 -21.82 -12.55 -27.46
CA TYR A 474 -21.25 -11.65 -28.47
C TYR A 474 -21.29 -12.27 -29.86
N ALA A 475 -20.83 -13.52 -30.00
CA ALA A 475 -20.78 -14.22 -31.28
C ALA A 475 -22.17 -14.41 -31.90
N GLN A 476 -23.20 -14.71 -31.10
CA GLN A 476 -24.58 -14.82 -31.56
C GLN A 476 -25.15 -13.48 -32.05
N ASN A 477 -24.63 -12.36 -31.55
CA ASN A 477 -25.10 -11.01 -31.86
C ASN A 477 -24.06 -10.20 -32.67
N PHE A 478 -23.10 -10.88 -33.29
CA PHE A 478 -21.90 -10.25 -33.84
C PHE A 478 -22.20 -9.12 -34.82
N GLN A 479 -23.16 -9.32 -35.73
CA GLN A 479 -23.49 -8.32 -36.74
C GLN A 479 -24.00 -7.01 -36.09
N THR A 480 -24.92 -7.10 -35.13
CA THR A 480 -25.46 -5.95 -34.41
C THR A 480 -24.41 -5.25 -33.55
N LEU A 481 -23.54 -6.01 -32.89
CA LEU A 481 -22.50 -5.45 -32.03
C LEU A 481 -21.38 -4.80 -32.87
N LYS A 482 -21.04 -5.39 -34.02
CA LYS A 482 -20.12 -4.83 -35.01
C LYS A 482 -20.64 -3.51 -35.58
N GLU A 483 -21.92 -3.44 -35.96
CA GLU A 483 -22.55 -2.20 -36.44
C GLU A 483 -22.53 -1.07 -35.41
N LYS A 484 -22.49 -1.42 -34.11
CA LYS A 484 -22.41 -0.49 -32.98
C LYS A 484 -20.98 -0.24 -32.50
N ASP A 485 -19.97 -0.76 -33.20
CA ASP A 485 -18.55 -0.67 -32.83
C ASP A 485 -18.25 -1.17 -31.40
N ILE A 486 -18.98 -2.20 -30.97
CA ILE A 486 -18.79 -2.84 -29.66
C ILE A 486 -17.77 -3.99 -29.83
N VAL A 487 -16.68 -3.90 -29.07
CA VAL A 487 -15.63 -4.93 -29.00
C VAL A 487 -15.76 -5.79 -27.74
N ILE A 488 -15.19 -6.99 -27.78
CA ILE A 488 -15.13 -7.90 -26.63
C ILE A 488 -13.69 -8.34 -26.38
N ALA A 489 -13.33 -8.53 -25.11
CA ALA A 489 -12.05 -9.10 -24.73
C ALA A 489 -11.95 -10.59 -25.11
N LYS A 490 -10.74 -11.08 -25.37
CA LYS A 490 -10.48 -12.51 -25.54
C LYS A 490 -10.80 -13.22 -24.21
N PRO A 491 -11.64 -14.27 -24.21
CA PRO A 491 -11.88 -15.05 -23.00
C PRO A 491 -10.61 -15.81 -22.58
N ASN A 492 -10.43 -16.06 -21.29
CA ASN A 492 -9.36 -16.88 -20.75
C ASN A 492 -9.80 -18.35 -20.60
N TYR A 493 -9.87 -19.10 -21.71
CA TYR A 493 -10.39 -20.47 -21.75
C TYR A 493 -9.60 -21.39 -22.70
N ASP A 494 -9.33 -22.64 -22.28
CA ASP A 494 -8.69 -23.65 -23.13
C ASP A 494 -9.71 -24.22 -24.12
N GLY A 495 -9.45 -24.09 -25.42
CA GLY A 495 -10.39 -24.51 -26.47
C GLY A 495 -11.14 -23.37 -27.17
N ILE A 496 -10.78 -22.11 -26.91
CA ILE A 496 -11.15 -21.03 -27.83
C ILE A 496 -10.51 -21.34 -29.18
N ASN A 497 -11.34 -21.55 -30.19
CA ASN A 497 -10.85 -21.65 -31.55
C ASN A 497 -10.28 -20.27 -31.93
N GLU A 498 -8.96 -20.12 -31.88
CA GLU A 498 -8.26 -18.86 -32.17
C GLU A 498 -8.55 -18.37 -33.59
N GLN A 499 -8.85 -19.27 -34.53
CA GLN A 499 -9.30 -18.90 -35.86
C GLN A 499 -10.71 -18.29 -35.82
N ARG A 500 -11.63 -18.85 -35.02
CA ARG A 500 -12.98 -18.29 -34.81
C ARG A 500 -12.88 -16.91 -34.13
N PHE A 501 -12.11 -16.77 -33.05
CA PHE A 501 -11.89 -15.48 -32.40
C PHE A 501 -11.23 -14.46 -33.35
N GLY A 502 -10.15 -14.85 -34.03
CA GLY A 502 -9.46 -14.03 -35.02
C GLY A 502 -10.35 -13.63 -36.21
N SER A 503 -11.32 -14.48 -36.60
CA SER A 503 -12.28 -14.15 -37.66
C SER A 503 -13.23 -13.00 -37.27
N PHE A 504 -13.56 -12.87 -35.98
CA PHE A 504 -14.34 -11.74 -35.47
C PHE A 504 -13.52 -10.45 -35.33
N MET A 505 -12.21 -10.58 -35.07
CA MET A 505 -11.30 -9.45 -34.86
C MET A 505 -10.68 -8.88 -36.14
N LYS A 506 -10.77 -9.58 -37.28
CA LYS A 506 -10.28 -9.08 -38.57
C LYS A 506 -11.24 -8.00 -39.11
N ASN A 507 -10.81 -6.75 -39.05
CA ASN A 507 -11.20 -5.76 -40.06
C ASN A 507 -10.26 -5.89 -41.27
N PRO A 508 -10.75 -6.21 -42.49
CA PRO A 508 -10.08 -5.75 -43.69
C PRO A 508 -10.23 -4.22 -43.74
N GLU A 509 -9.14 -3.51 -44.03
CA GLU A 509 -9.09 -2.05 -44.27
C GLU A 509 -9.10 -1.14 -43.03
N LYS A 510 -7.92 -1.01 -42.40
CA LYS A 510 -7.31 0.26 -41.97
C LYS A 510 -5.90 -0.02 -41.44
N CYS A 511 -5.01 -0.34 -42.37
CA CYS A 511 -3.57 -0.22 -42.21
C CYS A 511 -3.07 0.52 -43.45
N ALA A 512 -3.09 1.85 -43.36
CA ALA A 512 -2.30 2.79 -44.15
C ALA A 512 -2.14 4.04 -43.30
#